data_AF-A0A3C0UJN3-F1
#
_entry.id   AF-A0A3C0UJN3-F1
#
_cell.length_a   1.000
_cell.length_b   1.000
_cell.length_c   1.000
_cell.angle_alpha   90.00
_cell.angle_beta   90.00
_cell.angle_gamma   90.00
#
_symmetry.space_group_name_H-M   'P 1'
#
loop_
_entity.id
_entity.type
_entity.pdbx_description
1 polymer ?
#
loop_
_entity_poly.entity_id
_entity_poly.type
_entity_poly.pdbx_seq_one_letter_code
_entity_poly.pdbx_strand_id
1 'polypeptide(L)'
;MRGDGSGTRVEMEQLLQKQGVCVQNLNVVAYFYDTQSILSAVSHGMGVSFVSKVAATAYEKLGQIKVYDLEQQEFSREIQLAFKKEMVLSPLQRLFVNYLENYFTSTIS
;
A
#
# COMPACT_ATOMS: atom_id res chain seq x y z
N MET A 1 -3.65 -4.48 -11.99
CA MET A 1 -4.16 -4.66 -10.61
C MET A 1 -3.04 -5.20 -9.74
N ARG A 2 -3.02 -4.86 -8.44
CA ARG A 2 -2.09 -5.46 -7.49
C ARG A 2 -2.42 -6.95 -7.31
N GLY A 3 -1.41 -7.81 -7.27
CA GLY A 3 -1.54 -9.23 -6.99
C GLY A 3 -2.15 -9.50 -5.61
N ASP A 4 -2.61 -10.73 -5.43
CA ASP A 4 -3.06 -11.25 -4.13
C ASP A 4 -1.95 -11.23 -3.07
N GLY A 5 -2.34 -11.36 -1.81
CA GLY A 5 -1.43 -11.28 -0.66
C GLY A 5 -0.91 -9.88 -0.32
N SER A 6 -1.19 -8.86 -1.14
CA SER A 6 -0.84 -7.47 -0.84
C SER A 6 -1.87 -6.80 0.07
N GLY A 7 -1.40 -6.19 1.16
CA GLY A 7 -2.27 -5.34 2.00
C GLY A 7 -2.92 -4.19 1.22
N THR A 8 -2.24 -3.63 0.21
CA THR A 8 -2.82 -2.60 -0.66
C THR A 8 -4.00 -3.13 -1.48
N ARG A 9 -3.96 -4.40 -1.89
CA ARG A 9 -5.11 -5.01 -2.59
C ARG A 9 -6.29 -5.13 -1.65
N VAL A 10 -6.08 -5.63 -0.43
CA VAL A 10 -7.14 -5.75 0.58
C VAL A 10 -7.79 -4.40 0.87
N GLU A 11 -6.99 -3.36 1.11
CA GLU A 11 -7.48 -1.99 1.32
C GLU A 11 -8.30 -1.47 0.11
N MET A 12 -7.82 -1.70 -1.12
CA MET A 12 -8.52 -1.33 -2.35
C MET A 12 -9.86 -2.08 -2.49
N GLU A 13 -9.88 -3.39 -2.27
CA GLU A 13 -11.10 -4.20 -2.41
C GLU A 13 -12.16 -3.77 -1.38
N GLN A 14 -11.75 -3.52 -0.13
CA GLN A 14 -12.63 -3.00 0.92
C GLN A 14 -13.19 -1.61 0.55
N LEU A 15 -12.36 -0.74 -0.02
CA LEU A 15 -12.79 0.59 -0.46
C LEU A 15 -13.85 0.48 -1.56
N LEU A 16 -13.53 -0.26 -2.62
CA LEU A 16 -14.44 -0.42 -3.76
C LEU A 16 -15.77 -1.00 -3.29
N GLN A 17 -15.73 -2.01 -2.41
CA GLN A 17 -16.93 -2.59 -1.81
C GLN A 17 -17.75 -1.56 -1.01
N LYS A 18 -17.12 -0.72 -0.18
CA LYS A 18 -17.80 0.36 0.57
C LYS A 18 -18.47 1.39 -0.36
N GLN A 19 -17.93 1.58 -1.56
CA GLN A 19 -18.46 2.47 -2.59
C GLN A 19 -19.46 1.75 -3.53
N GLY A 20 -19.85 0.51 -3.23
CA GLY A 20 -20.78 -0.27 -4.05
C GLY A 20 -20.18 -0.84 -5.33
N VAL A 21 -18.86 -0.75 -5.51
CA VAL A 21 -18.14 -1.29 -6.66
C VAL A 21 -17.63 -2.69 -6.36
N CYS A 22 -18.16 -3.69 -7.06
CA CYS A 22 -17.63 -5.06 -6.97
C CYS A 22 -16.39 -5.21 -7.85
N VAL A 23 -15.31 -5.77 -7.30
CA VAL A 23 -14.04 -6.04 -8.01
C VAL A 23 -14.25 -6.93 -9.23
N GLN A 24 -15.23 -7.83 -9.18
CA GLN A 24 -15.62 -8.73 -10.27
C GLN A 24 -16.16 -7.98 -11.49
N ASN A 25 -16.62 -6.74 -11.31
CA ASN A 25 -17.11 -5.88 -12.38
C ASN A 25 -15.99 -5.03 -13.01
N LEU A 26 -14.76 -5.12 -12.50
CA LEU A 26 -13.63 -4.40 -13.06
C LEU A 26 -13.05 -5.15 -14.28
N ASN A 27 -12.66 -4.39 -15.30
CA ASN A 27 -11.86 -4.93 -16.39
C ASN A 27 -10.39 -5.07 -15.95
N VAL A 28 -10.03 -6.23 -15.41
CA VAL A 28 -8.65 -6.49 -14.95
C VAL A 28 -7.80 -6.97 -16.12
N VAL A 29 -6.97 -6.08 -16.65
CA VAL A 29 -6.10 -6.37 -17.81
C VAL A 29 -4.76 -7.05 -17.45
N ALA A 30 -4.31 -6.92 -16.19
CA ALA A 30 -3.05 -7.51 -15.73
C ALA A 30 -2.98 -7.55 -14.19
N TYR A 31 -2.14 -8.45 -13.66
CA TYR A 31 -1.78 -8.54 -12.23
C TYR A 31 -0.26 -8.33 -12.04
N PHE A 32 0.12 -7.54 -11.04
CA PHE A 32 1.52 -7.24 -10.69
C PHE A 32 1.74 -7.33 -9.18
N TYR A 33 2.86 -7.92 -8.75
CA TYR A 33 3.15 -8.19 -7.34
C TYR A 33 4.04 -7.12 -6.68
N ASP A 34 4.74 -6.33 -7.48
CA ASP A 34 5.59 -5.24 -7.02
C ASP A 34 5.09 -3.87 -7.52
N THR A 35 5.48 -2.82 -6.81
CA THR A 35 5.00 -1.46 -7.08
C THR A 35 5.65 -0.84 -8.33
N GLN A 36 6.88 -1.23 -8.70
CA GLN A 36 7.57 -0.64 -9.86
C GLN A 36 6.95 -1.14 -11.17
N SER A 37 6.61 -2.42 -11.25
CA SER A 37 5.90 -2.98 -12.40
C SER A 37 4.54 -2.33 -12.61
N ILE A 38 3.82 -2.02 -11.54
CA ILE A 38 2.55 -1.28 -11.60
C ILE A 38 2.77 0.13 -12.16
N LEU A 39 3.71 0.89 -11.59
CA LEU A 39 3.98 2.27 -12.00
C LEU A 39 4.45 2.34 -13.46
N SER A 40 5.35 1.43 -13.86
CA SER A 40 5.80 1.30 -15.24
C SER A 40 4.64 0.97 -16.19
N ALA A 41 3.79 -0.01 -15.87
CA ALA A 41 2.65 -0.35 -16.71
C ALA A 41 1.68 0.85 -16.88
N VAL A 42 1.40 1.56 -15.79
CA VAL A 42 0.53 2.76 -15.81
C VAL A 42 1.17 3.89 -16.61
N SER A 43 2.48 4.16 -16.46
CA SER A 43 3.17 5.21 -17.22
C SER A 43 3.22 4.94 -18.72
N HIS A 44 3.12 3.67 -19.13
CA HIS A 44 3.04 3.26 -20.53
C HIS A 44 1.58 3.12 -21.03
N GLY A 45 0.59 3.58 -20.27
CA GLY A 45 -0.80 3.67 -20.71
C GLY A 45 -1.60 2.37 -20.62
N MET A 46 -1.13 1.36 -19.85
CA MET A 46 -1.87 0.09 -19.71
C MET A 46 -3.21 0.25 -18.98
N GLY A 47 -3.37 1.29 -18.16
CA GLY A 47 -4.60 1.57 -17.43
C GLY A 47 -4.34 2.31 -16.13
N VAL A 48 -5.15 2.02 -15.11
CA VAL A 48 -5.06 2.62 -13.77
C VAL A 48 -4.83 1.55 -12.70
N SER A 49 -4.26 1.93 -11.57
CA SER A 49 -4.05 1.04 -10.43
C SER A 49 -3.95 1.82 -9.13
N PHE A 50 -4.05 1.10 -8.01
CA PHE A 50 -3.88 1.63 -6.66
C PHE A 50 -2.46 1.36 -6.16
N VAL A 51 -1.82 2.37 -5.59
CA VAL A 51 -0.49 2.33 -4.95
C VAL A 51 -0.47 3.31 -3.78
N SER A 52 0.52 3.19 -2.89
CA SER A 52 0.72 4.22 -1.87
C SER A 52 1.18 5.54 -2.51
N LYS A 53 0.72 6.66 -1.96
CA LYS A 53 1.08 8.01 -2.43
C LYS A 53 2.59 8.22 -2.51
N VAL A 54 3.32 7.76 -1.49
CA VAL A 54 4.78 7.83 -1.43
C VAL A 54 5.44 7.14 -2.62
N ALA A 55 4.94 5.98 -3.04
CA ALA A 55 5.51 5.26 -4.18
C ALA A 55 5.22 5.95 -5.52
N ALA A 56 4.06 6.59 -5.67
CA ALA A 56 3.68 7.32 -6.88
C ALA A 56 4.41 8.66 -7.04
N THR A 57 4.87 9.26 -5.93
CA THR A 57 5.39 10.64 -5.89
C THR A 57 6.49 10.91 -6.91
N ALA A 58 7.41 9.97 -7.13
CA ALA A 58 8.49 10.15 -8.10
C ALA A 58 7.97 10.23 -9.54
N TYR A 59 7.11 9.29 -9.93
CA TYR A 59 6.51 9.24 -11.27
C TYR A 59 5.59 10.43 -11.52
N GLU A 60 4.85 10.88 -10.51
CA GLU A 60 4.01 12.07 -10.57
C GLU A 60 4.84 13.34 -10.81
N LYS A 61 5.91 13.54 -10.03
CA LYS A 61 6.81 14.70 -10.18
C LYS A 61 7.50 14.73 -11.55
N LEU A 62 7.76 13.58 -12.14
CA LEU A 62 8.31 13.44 -13.48
C LEU A 62 7.25 13.59 -14.59
N GLY A 63 5.98 13.79 -14.24
CA GLY A 63 4.87 13.91 -15.19
C GLY A 63 4.54 12.62 -15.94
N GLN A 64 5.03 11.47 -15.47
CA GLN A 64 4.84 10.18 -16.12
C GLN A 64 3.47 9.57 -15.84
N ILE A 65 2.85 9.94 -14.72
CA ILE A 65 1.52 9.49 -14.32
C ILE A 65 0.74 10.67 -13.73
N LYS A 66 -0.59 10.53 -13.68
CA LYS A 66 -1.46 11.39 -12.87
C LYS A 66 -1.87 10.63 -11.61
N VAL A 67 -1.81 11.29 -10.47
CA VAL A 67 -2.28 10.73 -9.20
C VAL A 67 -3.63 11.37 -8.86
N TYR A 68 -4.57 10.54 -8.45
CA TYR A 68 -5.87 10.98 -7.95
C TYR A 68 -5.96 10.55 -6.50
N ASP A 69 -6.03 11.53 -5.60
CA ASP A 69 -6.32 11.28 -4.20
C ASP A 69 -7.80 10.93 -4.06
N LEU A 70 -8.11 9.93 -3.24
CA LEU A 70 -9.48 9.54 -2.92
C LEU A 70 -9.93 10.42 -1.75
N GLU A 71 -10.88 11.33 -1.96
CA GLU A 71 -11.29 12.30 -0.95
C GLU A 71 -11.82 11.63 0.33
N GLN A 72 -11.12 11.91 1.44
CA GLN A 72 -11.53 11.83 2.86
C GLN A 72 -12.47 10.69 3.33
N GLN A 73 -12.15 9.44 3.00
CA GLN A 73 -12.21 8.43 4.06
C GLN A 73 -10.81 8.35 4.66
N GLU A 74 -10.70 8.34 5.99
CA GLU A 74 -9.41 8.20 6.68
C GLU A 74 -8.75 6.89 6.27
N PHE A 75 -7.93 6.94 5.23
CA PHE A 75 -7.00 5.88 4.87
C PHE A 75 -5.81 5.95 5.83
N SER A 76 -6.04 5.64 7.10
CA SER A 76 -4.95 5.36 8.02
C SER A 76 -4.46 3.94 7.73
N ARG A 77 -3.24 3.85 7.20
CA ARG A 77 -2.55 2.57 7.11
C ARG A 77 -1.81 2.35 8.41
N GLU A 78 -2.21 1.34 9.16
CA GLU A 78 -1.42 0.85 10.28
C GLU A 78 -0.32 -0.08 9.74
N ILE A 79 0.93 0.29 9.99
CA ILE A 79 2.07 -0.61 9.73
C ILE A 79 2.22 -1.49 10.96
N GLN A 80 1.96 -2.79 10.78
CA GLN A 80 1.95 -3.77 11.87
C GLN A 80 3.26 -4.56 11.91
N LEU A 81 3.76 -4.80 13.13
CA LEU A 81 4.87 -5.72 13.38
C LEU A 81 4.30 -7.12 13.66
N ALA A 82 4.65 -8.11 12.83
CA ALA A 82 4.17 -9.47 12.97
C ALA A 82 5.31 -10.42 13.38
N PHE A 83 5.03 -11.26 14.39
CA PHE A 83 5.97 -12.23 14.92
C PHE A 83 5.31 -13.60 15.04
N LYS A 84 6.09 -14.69 14.91
CA LYS A 84 5.60 -16.01 15.30
C LYS A 84 5.39 -16.03 16.81
N LYS A 85 4.29 -16.62 17.28
CA LYS A 85 3.91 -16.63 18.71
C LYS A 85 4.99 -17.16 19.64
N GLU A 86 5.78 -18.13 19.17
CA GLU A 86 6.84 -18.80 19.92
C GLU A 86 8.22 -18.17 19.76
N MET A 87 8.33 -17.07 18.99
CA MET A 87 9.62 -16.49 18.68
C MET A 87 10.16 -15.65 19.84
N VAL A 88 11.31 -16.05 20.35
CA VAL A 88 12.12 -15.21 21.23
C VAL A 88 12.99 -14.31 20.35
N LEU A 89 12.73 -13.00 20.38
CA LEU A 89 13.55 -12.01 19.68
C LEU A 89 15.00 -12.07 20.17
N SER A 90 15.98 -11.88 19.30
CA SER A 90 17.37 -11.65 19.69
C SER A 90 17.53 -10.27 20.35
N PRO A 91 18.64 -9.99 21.06
CA PRO A 91 18.89 -8.66 21.62
C PRO A 91 18.81 -7.54 20.57
N LEU A 92 19.35 -7.76 19.37
CA LEU A 92 19.30 -6.80 18.27
C LEU A 92 17.88 -6.59 17.74
N GLN A 93 17.12 -7.67 17.60
CA GLN A 93 15.72 -7.58 17.18
C GLN A 93 14.86 -6.83 18.20
N ARG A 94 15.07 -7.07 19.50
CA ARG A 94 14.42 -6.30 20.58
C ARG A 94 14.77 -4.82 20.53
N LEU A 95 16.04 -4.49 20.34
CA LEU A 95 16.49 -3.10 20.18
C LEU A 95 15.78 -2.41 19.01
N PHE A 96 15.66 -3.10 17.87
CA PHE A 96 14.98 -2.56 16.69
C PHE A 96 13.48 -2.37 16.93
N VAL A 97 12.79 -3.36 17.53
CA VAL A 97 11.37 -3.23 17.87
C VAL A 97 11.13 -2.06 18.82
N ASN A 98 11.90 -1.96 19.90
CA ASN A 98 11.80 -0.86 20.85
C ASN A 98 12.07 0.50 20.17
N TYR A 99 13.03 0.57 19.24
CA TYR A 99 13.29 1.79 18.49
C TYR A 99 12.07 2.22 17.68
N LEU A 100 11.43 1.29 16.96
CA LEU A 100 10.22 1.57 16.18
C LEU A 100 9.06 2.01 17.07
N GLU A 101 8.80 1.28 18.16
CA GLU A 101 7.71 1.61 19.10
C GLU A 101 7.89 3.02 19.69
N ASN A 102 9.10 3.37 20.11
CA ASN A 102 9.40 4.70 20.65
C ASN A 102 9.29 5.79 19.58
N TYR A 103 9.76 5.53 18.36
CA TYR A 103 9.71 6.48 17.26
C TYR A 103 8.26 6.86 16.91
N PHE A 104 7.38 5.86 16.78
CA PHE A 104 5.98 6.11 16.42
C PHE A 104 5.13 6.59 17.62
N THR A 105 5.48 6.25 18.87
CA THR A 105 4.77 6.78 20.06
C THR A 105 5.13 8.25 20.32
N SER A 106 6.38 8.65 20.11
CA SER A 106 6.86 10.03 20.39
C SER A 106 6.46 11.04 19.31
N THR A 107 6.05 10.58 18.13
CA THR A 107 5.65 11.42 16.99
C THR A 107 4.13 11.71 16.97
N ILE A 108 3.36 11.06 17.86
CA ILE A 108 1.89 11.16 17.94
C ILE A 108 1.43 11.99 19.17
N SER A 109 2.35 12.56 19.96
CA SER A 109 2.07 13.57 21.00
C SER A 109 2.54 14.95 20.58
#